data_AF-C7DHW9-F1
#
_entry.id   AF-C7DHW9-F1
#
_cell.length_a   1.000
_cell.length_b   1.000
_cell.length_c   1.000
_cell.angle_alpha   90.00
_cell.angle_beta   90.00
_cell.angle_gamma   90.00
#
_symmetry.space_group_name_H-M   'P 1'
#
loop_
_entity.id
_entity.type
_entity.pdbx_description
1 polymer ?
#
loop_
_entity_poly.entity_id
_entity_poly.type
_entity_poly.pdbx_seq_one_letter_code
_entity_poly.pdbx_strand_id
1 'polypeptide(L)'
;MPETVYEFDESEYPQIKHMLEYDPYVDKSISSEALSKLADNKFSNVIFARQEYYIKDGPSLGAPAGKYYLYLKANDEFTAIAQEKFKKEFASLKRAPPDIEKKVIETVKEEQDRANAGFGAIFGD
;
A
#
# COMPACT_ATOMS: atom_id res chain seq x y z
N MET A 1 14.58 1.25 -2.23
CA MET A 1 13.61 0.15 -2.00
C MET A 1 12.82 -0.02 -3.27
N PRO A 2 12.57 -1.26 -3.73
CA PRO A 2 11.77 -1.52 -4.93
C PRO A 2 10.34 -0.99 -4.79
N GLU A 3 9.73 -0.69 -5.93
CA GLU A 3 8.38 -0.16 -6.06
C GLU A 3 7.54 -1.21 -6.80
N THR A 4 6.36 -1.51 -6.28
CA THR A 4 5.44 -2.51 -6.86
C THR A 4 4.02 -1.99 -6.85
N VAL A 5 3.24 -2.38 -7.86
CA VAL A 5 1.84 -1.95 -7.97
C VAL A 5 0.92 -3.16 -8.07
N TYR A 6 -0.15 -3.11 -7.30
CA TYR A 6 -1.21 -4.11 -7.29
C TYR A 6 -2.51 -3.47 -7.75
N GLU A 7 -3.33 -4.20 -8.48
CA GLU A 7 -4.69 -3.81 -8.84
C GLU A 7 -5.71 -4.65 -8.07
N PHE A 8 -6.84 -4.03 -7.70
CA PHE A 8 -7.96 -4.68 -7.01
C PHE A 8 -9.29 -3.99 -7.33
N ASP A 9 -10.39 -4.65 -7.02
CA ASP A 9 -11.75 -4.17 -7.18
C ASP A 9 -12.18 -3.28 -6.01
N GLU A 10 -13.02 -2.29 -6.29
CA GLU A 10 -13.60 -1.37 -5.31
C GLU A 10 -14.26 -2.09 -4.11
N SER A 11 -14.83 -3.28 -4.33
CA SER A 11 -15.45 -4.08 -3.28
C SER A 11 -14.48 -4.45 -2.15
N GLU A 12 -13.19 -4.61 -2.45
CA GLU A 12 -12.15 -4.95 -1.47
C GLU A 12 -11.48 -3.71 -0.85
N TYR A 13 -11.79 -2.51 -1.35
CA TYR A 13 -11.17 -1.26 -0.90
C TYR A 13 -11.26 -1.02 0.61
N PRO A 14 -12.42 -1.19 1.28
CA PRO A 14 -12.51 -0.94 2.72
C PRO A 14 -11.61 -1.88 3.54
N GLN A 15 -11.51 -3.15 3.12
CA GLN A 15 -10.72 -4.16 3.82
C GLN A 15 -9.21 -3.95 3.58
N ILE A 16 -8.82 -3.67 2.34
CA ILE A 16 -7.42 -3.37 1.99
C ILE A 16 -6.98 -2.09 2.71
N LYS A 17 -7.80 -1.03 2.68
CA LYS A 17 -7.49 0.21 3.39
C LYS A 17 -7.29 -0.02 4.88
N HIS A 18 -8.20 -0.77 5.52
CA HIS A 18 -8.04 -1.09 6.94
C HIS A 18 -6.74 -1.85 7.23
N MET A 19 -6.39 -2.86 6.41
CA MET A 19 -5.13 -3.59 6.54
C MET A 19 -3.90 -2.69 6.35
N LEU A 20 -3.95 -1.72 5.44
CA LEU A 20 -2.85 -0.79 5.18
C LEU A 20 -2.64 0.21 6.31
N GLU A 21 -3.72 0.64 6.97
CA GLU A 21 -3.71 1.64 8.04
C GLU A 21 -3.51 1.02 9.44
N TYR A 22 -3.81 -0.27 9.60
CA TYR A 22 -3.76 -0.93 10.89
C TYR A 22 -2.33 -1.32 11.29
N ASP A 23 -1.87 -0.79 12.44
CA ASP A 23 -0.65 -1.23 13.13
C ASP A 23 -1.02 -1.83 14.50
N PRO A 24 -0.93 -3.15 14.68
CA PRO A 24 -1.31 -3.80 15.94
C PRO A 24 -0.39 -3.43 17.12
N TYR A 25 0.83 -2.94 16.89
CA TYR A 25 1.80 -2.65 17.95
C TYR A 25 1.58 -1.28 18.60
N VAL A 26 0.79 -0.42 17.98
CA VAL A 26 0.36 0.87 18.56
C VAL A 26 -1.06 0.81 19.11
N ASP A 27 -1.77 -0.29 18.85
CA ASP A 27 -3.13 -0.52 19.34
C ASP A 27 -3.12 -0.88 20.83
N LYS A 28 -3.46 0.11 21.66
CA LYS A 28 -3.52 -0.03 23.12
C LYS A 28 -4.65 -0.94 23.61
N SER A 29 -5.56 -1.36 22.73
CA SER A 29 -6.65 -2.28 23.08
C SER A 29 -6.25 -3.75 23.01
N ILE A 30 -5.10 -4.06 22.39
CA ILE A 30 -4.58 -5.42 22.29
C ILE A 30 -3.83 -5.81 23.57
N SER A 31 -4.09 -7.03 24.05
CA SER A 31 -3.37 -7.63 25.19
C SER A 31 -1.93 -8.02 24.82
N SER A 32 -1.03 -8.00 25.81
CA SER A 32 0.36 -8.45 25.63
C SER A 32 0.48 -9.87 25.11
N GLU A 33 -0.39 -10.80 25.54
CA GLU A 33 -0.42 -12.17 25.04
C GLU A 33 -0.82 -12.27 23.56
N ALA A 34 -1.74 -11.42 23.11
CA ALA A 34 -2.11 -11.34 21.70
C ALA A 34 -0.97 -10.75 20.85
N LEU A 35 -0.25 -9.73 21.35
CA LEU A 35 0.94 -9.18 20.70
C LEU A 35 2.05 -10.22 20.53
N SER A 36 2.31 -11.03 21.56
CA SER A 36 3.32 -12.10 21.47
C SER A 36 2.96 -13.13 20.39
N LYS A 37 1.69 -13.55 20.30
CA LYS A 37 1.23 -14.49 19.26
C LYS A 37 1.33 -13.91 17.85
N LEU A 38 1.20 -12.58 17.70
CA LEU A 38 1.40 -11.90 16.42
C LEU A 38 2.89 -11.88 16.04
N ALA A 39 3.80 -11.69 17.00
CA ALA A 39 5.24 -11.68 16.74
C ALA A 39 5.74 -13.03 16.15
N ASP A 40 5.14 -14.15 16.57
CA ASP A 40 5.48 -15.48 16.07
C ASP A 40 4.90 -15.81 14.68
N ASN A 41 3.99 -14.99 14.15
CA ASN A 41 3.36 -15.21 12.85
C ASN A 41 3.99 -14.35 11.75
N LYS A 42 4.60 -15.01 10.75
CA LYS A 42 5.25 -14.39 9.58
C LYS A 42 4.39 -13.34 8.88
N PHE A 43 3.06 -13.50 8.86
CA PHE A 43 2.14 -12.54 8.22
C PHE A 43 1.69 -11.40 9.14
N SER A 44 1.77 -11.59 10.45
CA SER A 44 1.35 -10.61 11.45
C SER A 44 2.41 -9.53 11.69
N ASN A 45 3.67 -9.81 11.32
CA ASN A 45 4.74 -8.82 11.28
C ASN A 45 4.72 -7.95 9.99
N VAL A 46 3.81 -8.21 9.05
CA VAL A 46 3.65 -7.41 7.84
C VAL A 46 2.80 -6.17 8.15
N ILE A 47 3.45 -5.15 8.71
CA ILE A 47 2.82 -3.90 9.09
C ILE A 47 2.94 -2.92 7.91
N PHE A 48 1.89 -2.86 7.10
CA PHE A 48 1.83 -1.97 5.94
C PHE A 48 1.86 -0.49 6.32
N ALA A 49 1.30 -0.13 7.49
CA ALA A 49 1.28 1.24 8.00
C ALA A 49 2.69 1.86 8.18
N ARG A 50 3.74 1.02 8.20
CA ARG A 50 5.15 1.45 8.30
C ARG A 50 5.87 1.51 6.96
N GLN A 51 5.22 1.09 5.88
CA GLN A 51 5.77 1.17 4.53
C GLN A 51 5.22 2.39 3.80
N GLU A 52 5.93 2.84 2.77
CA GLU A 52 5.42 3.86 1.88
C GLU A 52 4.43 3.22 0.90
N TYR A 53 3.16 3.62 0.98
CA TYR A 53 2.10 3.13 0.10
C TYR A 53 1.18 4.26 -0.34
N TYR A 54 0.56 4.10 -1.51
CA TYR A 54 -0.47 5.01 -2.01
C TYR A 54 -1.56 4.22 -2.72
N ILE A 55 -2.82 4.64 -2.56
CA ILE A 55 -3.93 4.08 -3.35
C ILE A 55 -4.36 5.11 -4.40
N LYS A 56 -4.49 4.66 -5.64
CA LYS A 56 -5.02 5.43 -6.77
C LYS A 56 -6.29 4.80 -7.30
N ASP A 57 -7.28 5.61 -7.61
CA ASP A 57 -8.47 5.17 -8.34
C ASP A 57 -8.13 4.95 -9.82
N GLY A 58 -8.81 4.00 -10.47
CA GLY A 58 -8.59 3.71 -11.88
C GLY A 58 -8.87 4.88 -12.82
N PRO A 59 -9.99 5.62 -12.66
CA PRO A 59 -10.30 6.75 -13.53
C PRO A 59 -9.21 7.84 -13.56
N SER A 60 -8.60 8.19 -12.43
CA SER A 60 -7.49 9.17 -12.40
C SER A 60 -6.26 8.72 -13.20
N LEU A 61 -6.13 7.41 -13.42
CA LEU A 61 -5.06 6.79 -14.22
C LEU A 61 -5.52 6.41 -15.62
N GLY A 62 -6.71 6.82 -16.07
CA GLY A 62 -7.27 6.42 -17.37
C GLY A 62 -7.53 4.91 -17.48
N ALA A 63 -7.70 4.23 -16.34
CA ALA A 63 -8.06 2.83 -16.23
C ALA A 63 -9.56 2.67 -15.91
N PRO A 64 -10.12 1.45 -15.99
CA PRO A 64 -11.55 1.22 -15.77
C PRO A 64 -12.05 1.75 -14.42
N ALA A 65 -13.27 2.27 -14.40
CA ALA A 65 -13.98 2.58 -13.16
C ALA A 65 -14.21 1.30 -12.34
N GLY A 66 -14.22 1.45 -11.00
CA GLY A 66 -14.33 0.31 -10.07
C GLY A 66 -13.02 -0.46 -9.83
N LYS A 67 -11.91 -0.05 -10.47
CA LYS A 67 -10.56 -0.55 -10.17
C LYS A 67 -9.78 0.44 -9.32
N TYR A 68 -8.96 -0.09 -8.43
CA TYR A 68 -8.02 0.65 -7.62
C TYR A 68 -6.62 0.05 -7.74
N TYR A 69 -5.63 0.89 -7.53
CA TYR A 69 -4.22 0.57 -7.66
C TYR A 69 -3.48 0.91 -6.38
N LEU A 70 -2.89 -0.10 -5.74
CA LEU A 70 -2.03 0.02 -4.58
C LEU A 70 -0.58 0.10 -5.04
N TYR A 71 0.02 1.27 -4.92
CA TYR A 71 1.47 1.44 -4.93
C TYR A 71 2.03 1.02 -3.57
N LEU A 72 3.08 0.19 -3.57
CA LEU A 72 3.81 -0.22 -2.38
C LEU A 72 5.32 -0.14 -2.64
N LYS A 73 6.02 0.59 -1.79
CA LYS A 73 7.47 0.68 -1.76
C LYS A 73 7.99 0.07 -0.47
N ALA A 74 8.58 -1.10 -0.60
CA ALA A 74 9.09 -1.90 0.50
C ALA A 74 10.32 -2.69 0.01
N ASN A 75 11.00 -3.43 0.89
CA ASN A 75 12.06 -4.33 0.47
C ASN A 75 11.50 -5.62 -0.17
N ASP A 76 12.34 -6.39 -0.86
CA ASP A 76 11.91 -7.60 -1.58
C ASP A 76 11.33 -8.67 -0.64
N GLU A 77 11.89 -8.81 0.57
CA GLU A 77 11.40 -9.75 1.58
C GLU A 77 9.97 -9.40 2.00
N PHE A 78 9.72 -8.14 2.37
CA PHE A 78 8.40 -7.65 2.73
C PHE A 78 7.41 -7.83 1.58
N THR A 79 7.83 -7.48 0.36
CA THR A 79 6.99 -7.57 -0.84
C THR A 79 6.59 -9.02 -1.13
N ALA A 80 7.49 -9.98 -0.96
CA ALA A 80 7.17 -11.40 -1.12
C ALA A 80 6.12 -11.88 -0.11
N ILE A 81 6.25 -11.49 1.17
CA ILE A 81 5.30 -11.89 2.23
C ILE A 81 3.96 -11.17 2.03
N ALA A 82 3.97 -9.89 1.67
CA ALA A 82 2.78 -9.13 1.32
C ALA A 82 2.02 -9.79 0.17
N GLN A 83 2.73 -10.21 -0.89
CA GLN A 83 2.11 -10.91 -2.01
C GLN A 83 1.50 -12.26 -1.62
N GLU A 84 2.14 -13.01 -0.72
CA GLU A 84 1.56 -14.24 -0.16
C GLU A 84 0.28 -13.94 0.66
N LYS A 85 0.28 -12.87 1.47
CA LYS A 85 -0.89 -12.43 2.24
C LYS A 85 -2.03 -12.01 1.33
N PHE A 86 -1.73 -11.21 0.30
CA PHE A 86 -2.69 -10.71 -0.67
C PHE A 86 -3.45 -11.84 -1.36
N LYS A 87 -2.73 -12.86 -1.84
CA LYS A 87 -3.34 -14.04 -2.49
C LYS A 87 -4.27 -14.84 -1.57
N LYS A 88 -4.08 -14.77 -0.25
CA LYS A 88 -4.87 -15.53 0.73
C LYS A 88 -6.10 -14.76 1.20
N GLU A 89 -5.96 -13.45 1.37
CA GLU A 89 -6.99 -12.61 2.00
C GLU A 89 -7.88 -11.88 0.99
N PHE A 90 -7.40 -11.69 -0.24
CA PHE A 90 -8.10 -10.91 -1.27
C PHE A 90 -8.16 -11.67 -2.59
N ALA A 91 -9.34 -11.74 -3.17
CA ALA A 91 -9.58 -12.48 -4.40
C ALA A 91 -9.21 -11.65 -5.64
N SER A 92 -9.38 -10.32 -5.58
CA SER A 92 -9.14 -9.44 -6.73
C SER A 92 -7.74 -8.81 -6.73
N LEU A 93 -7.08 -8.77 -5.58
CA LEU A 93 -5.76 -8.14 -5.42
C LEU A 93 -4.64 -8.95 -6.09
N LYS A 94 -4.09 -8.40 -7.17
CA LYS A 94 -3.02 -9.03 -7.95
C LYS A 94 -2.06 -7.98 -8.49
N ARG A 95 -0.90 -8.40 -9.01
CA ARG A 95 0.06 -7.46 -9.60
C ARG A 95 -0.56 -6.77 -10.82
N ALA A 96 -0.39 -5.46 -10.91
CA ALA A 96 -0.89 -4.68 -12.03
C ALA A 96 -0.11 -5.00 -13.33
N PRO A 97 -0.72 -4.82 -14.51
CA PRO A 97 -0.01 -4.90 -15.78
C PRO A 97 1.17 -3.91 -15.83
N PRO A 98 2.28 -4.22 -16.54
CA PRO A 98 3.47 -3.36 -16.57
C PRO A 98 3.20 -1.91 -16.99
N ASP A 99 2.30 -1.71 -17.96
CA ASP A 99 1.95 -0.37 -18.45
C ASP A 99 1.26 0.48 -17.36
N ILE A 100 0.38 -0.14 -16.58
CA ILE A 100 -0.33 0.54 -15.49
C ILE A 100 0.59 0.71 -14.26
N GLU A 101 1.40 -0.31 -13.94
CA GLU A 101 2.41 -0.24 -12.89
C GLU A 101 3.33 0.97 -13.10
N LYS A 102 3.86 1.14 -14.31
CA LYS A 102 4.70 2.29 -14.66
C LYS A 102 3.95 3.62 -14.47
N LYS A 103 2.72 3.72 -14.98
CA LYS A 103 1.91 4.95 -14.90
C LYS A 103 1.61 5.36 -13.45
N VAL A 104 1.29 4.40 -12.60
CA VAL A 104 1.03 4.63 -11.17
C VAL A 104 2.30 5.14 -10.48
N ILE A 105 3.45 4.50 -10.74
CA ILE A 105 4.74 4.90 -10.17
C ILE A 105 5.10 6.33 -10.60
N GLU A 106 4.97 6.65 -11.89
CA GLU A 106 5.21 8.00 -12.42
C GLU A 106 4.29 9.03 -11.76
N THR A 107 2.99 8.73 -11.66
CA THR A 107 2.00 9.62 -11.03
C THR A 107 2.34 9.91 -9.56
N VAL A 108 2.72 8.88 -8.80
CA VAL A 108 3.11 9.03 -7.38
C VAL A 108 4.37 9.90 -7.26
N LYS A 109 5.37 9.68 -8.11
CA LYS A 109 6.61 10.49 -8.10
C LYS A 109 6.34 11.94 -8.43
N GLU A 110 5.55 12.22 -9.48
CA GLU A 110 5.17 13.58 -9.85
C GLU A 110 4.41 14.30 -8.73
N GLU A 111 3.54 13.60 -8.00
CA GLU A 111 2.87 14.17 -6.83
C GLU A 111 3.82 14.46 -5.67
N GLN A 112 4.75 13.55 -5.37
CA GLN A 112 5.78 13.76 -4.36
C GLN A 112 6.68 14.95 -4.70
N ASP A 113 7.12 15.05 -5.96
CA ASP A 113 7.96 16.14 -6.43
C ASP A 113 7.23 17.48 -6.37
N ARG A 114 5.96 17.53 -6.78
CA ARG A 114 5.12 18.74 -6.66
C ARG A 114 4.89 19.14 -5.20
N ALA A 115 4.63 18.19 -4.31
CA ALA A 115 4.47 18.46 -2.88
C ALA A 115 5.75 19.07 -2.29
N ASN A 116 6.91 18.54 -2.65
CA ASN A 116 8.22 19.04 -2.21
C ASN A 116 8.53 20.44 -2.77
N ALA A 117 8.27 20.67 -4.06
CA ALA A 117 8.49 21.96 -4.70
C ALA A 117 7.53 23.06 -4.17
N GLY A 118 6.26 22.70 -3.93
CA GLY A 118 5.27 23.61 -3.37
C GLY A 118 5.58 24.00 -1.91
N PHE A 119 6.13 23.08 -1.12
CA PHE A 119 6.62 23.41 0.23
C PHE A 119 7.81 24.38 0.18
N GLY A 120 8.77 24.16 -0.73
CA GLY A 120 9.89 25.07 -0.93
C GLY A 120 9.49 26.49 -1.33
N ALA A 121 8.43 26.65 -2.13
CA ALA A 121 7.94 27.95 -2.57
C ALA A 121 7.11 28.71 -1.52
N ILE A 122 6.50 28.02 -0.55
CA ILE A 122 5.71 28.65 0.52
C ILE A 122 6.58 29.06 1.72
N PHE A 123 7.70 28.37 1.94
CA PHE A 123 8.63 28.62 3.06
C PHE A 123 9.98 29.22 2.62
N GLY A 124 10.10 29.64 1.36
CA GLY A 124 11.31 30.25 0.80
C GLY A 124 11.02 31.55 0.05
N ASP A 125 11.01 32.66 0.79
CA ASP A 125 12.06 33.69 0.74
C ASP A 125 12.07 34.43 2.10
#